data_AF-A0A962M0C3-F1
#
_entry.id   AF-A0A962M0C3-F1
#
_cell.length_a   1.000
_cell.length_b   1.000
_cell.length_c   1.000
_cell.angle_alpha   90.00
_cell.angle_beta   90.00
_cell.angle_gamma   90.00
#
_symmetry.space_group_name_H-M   'P 1'
#
loop_
_entity.id
_entity.type
_entity.pdbx_description
1 polymer ?
#
loop_
_entity_poly.entity_id
_entity_poly.type
_entity_poly.pdbx_seq_one_letter_code
_entity_poly.pdbx_strand_id
1 'polypeptide(L)' 'MKFLTKKPAYRSTAFAEFISSASSGEKKRVYADVLKKTSESQRGIVAAAAKSRAPA' A
#
# COMPACT_ATOMS: atom_id res chain seq x y z
N MET A 1 43.56 11.76 2.90
CA MET A 1 42.43 12.56 3.43
C MET A 1 41.16 11.72 3.37
N LYS A 2 40.39 11.78 4.45
CA LYS A 2 39.30 10.86 4.81
C LYS A 2 38.07 11.06 3.92
N PHE A 3 37.65 9.98 3.25
CA PHE A 3 36.36 9.67 2.65
C PHE A 3 35.27 10.75 2.66
N LEU A 4 35.17 11.52 1.57
CA LEU A 4 33.92 12.17 1.16
C LEU A 4 33.17 11.22 0.23
N THR A 5 32.69 10.09 0.76
CA THR A 5 31.66 9.30 0.09
C THR A 5 30.40 10.17 0.06
N LYS A 6 30.12 10.81 -1.09
CA LYS A 6 28.81 11.41 -1.34
C LYS A 6 27.78 10.31 -1.08
N LYS A 7 26.98 10.45 -0.02
CA LYS A 7 25.84 9.57 0.21
C LYS A 7 25.02 9.58 -1.08
N PRO A 8 24.65 8.43 -1.65
CA PRO A 8 23.78 8.42 -2.83
C PRO A 8 22.54 9.26 -2.46
N ALA A 9 22.19 10.21 -3.32
CA ALA A 9 21.00 11.02 -3.14
C ALA A 9 19.85 10.09 -2.78
N TYR A 10 19.24 10.29 -1.61
CA TYR A 10 18.16 9.45 -1.13
C TYR A 10 17.09 9.42 -2.23
N ARG A 11 16.94 8.28 -2.90
CA ARG A 11 15.94 8.12 -3.95
C ARG A 11 14.59 8.10 -3.24
N SER A 12 13.96 9.27 -3.17
CA SER A 12 12.60 9.36 -2.69
C SER A 12 11.71 8.60 -3.66
N THR A 13 10.87 7.71 -3.14
CA THR A 13 9.84 7.05 -3.94
C THR A 13 8.62 7.96 -3.99
N ALA A 14 7.79 7.88 -5.03
CA ALA A 14 6.53 8.62 -5.09
C ALA A 14 5.66 8.39 -3.84
N PHE A 15 5.73 7.17 -3.26
CA PHE A 15 5.08 6.87 -1.99
C PHE A 15 5.73 7.61 -0.81
N ALA A 16 7.05 7.61 -0.70
CA ALA A 16 7.74 8.35 0.35
C ALA A 16 7.45 9.86 0.26
N GLU A 17 7.43 10.40 -0.96
CA GLU A 17 7.02 11.79 -1.20
C GLU A 17 5.59 12.02 -0.74
N PHE A 18 4.64 11.21 -1.20
CA PHE A 18 3.24 11.29 -0.79
C PHE A 18 3.06 11.24 0.74
N ILE A 19 3.72 10.31 1.43
CA ILE A 19 3.63 10.21 2.89
C ILE A 19 4.23 11.44 3.58
N SER A 20 5.30 12.01 3.03
CA SER A 20 5.94 13.19 3.61
C SER A 20 5.20 14.51 3.34
N SER A 21 4.60 14.67 2.15
CA SER A 21 4.09 15.95 1.66
C SER A 21 2.57 16.06 1.63
N ALA A 22 1.84 14.95 1.53
CA ALA A 22 0.38 15.00 1.42
C ALA A 22 -0.29 15.41 2.74
N SER A 23 -1.40 16.11 2.62
CA SER A 23 -2.24 16.48 3.76
C SER A 23 -2.85 15.26 4.44
N SER A 24 -3.26 15.42 5.70
CA SER A 24 -3.99 14.39 6.44
C SER A 24 -5.28 13.97 5.73
N GLY A 25 -5.94 14.89 5.01
CA GLY A 25 -7.15 14.61 4.24
C GLY A 25 -6.87 13.67 3.06
N GLU A 26 -5.82 13.95 2.29
CA GLU A 26 -5.40 13.12 1.16
C GLU A 26 -4.96 11.72 1.61
N LYS A 27 -4.17 11.65 2.69
CA LYS A 27 -3.75 10.37 3.29
C LYS A 27 -4.94 9.53 3.71
N LYS A 28 -5.92 10.13 4.40
CA LYS A 28 -7.15 9.44 4.83
C LYS A 28 -7.95 8.91 3.64
N ARG A 29 -8.08 9.70 2.57
CA ARG A 29 -8.78 9.28 1.35
C ARG A 29 -8.12 8.07 0.70
N VAL A 30 -6.81 8.13 0.46
CA VAL A 30 -6.06 7.01 -0.13
C VAL A 30 -6.14 5.76 0.74
N TYR A 31 -6.02 5.92 2.07
CA TYR A 31 -6.12 4.79 2.99
C TYR A 31 -7.52 4.16 2.98
N ALA A 32 -8.58 4.97 2.94
CA ALA A 32 -9.95 4.49 2.84
C ALA A 32 -10.17 3.67 1.55
N ASP A 33 -9.66 4.15 0.41
CA ASP A 33 -9.76 3.43 -0.86
C ASP A 33 -9.00 2.10 -0.84
N VAL A 34 -7.81 2.07 -0.25
CA VAL A 34 -7.02 0.83 -0.07
C VAL A 34 -7.77 -0.18 0.79
N LEU A 35 -8.29 0.26 1.95
CA LEU A 35 -9.05 -0.61 2.84
C LEU A 35 -10.30 -1.18 2.17
N LYS A 36 -11.04 -0.35 1.43
CA LYS A 36 -12.22 -0.77 0.67
C LYS A 36 -11.88 -1.85 -0.34
N LYS A 37 -10.93 -1.59 -1.23
CA LYS A 37 -10.54 -2.54 -2.29
C LYS A 37 -9.99 -3.84 -1.71
N THR A 38 -9.21 -3.74 -0.64
CA THR A 38 -8.66 -4.93 0.04
C THR A 38 -9.77 -5.77 0.66
N SER A 39 -10.74 -5.14 1.31
CA SER A 39 -11.89 -5.83 1.90
C SER A 39 -12.73 -6.53 0.83
N GLU A 40 -12.98 -5.88 -0.30
CA GLU A 40 -13.69 -6.46 -1.45
C GLU A 40 -12.94 -7.67 -2.01
N SER A 41 -11.62 -7.55 -2.22
CA SER A 41 -10.77 -8.65 -2.68
C SER A 41 -10.80 -9.85 -1.72
N GLN A 42 -10.64 -9.60 -0.42
CA GLN A 42 -10.69 -10.64 0.61
C GLN A 42 -12.04 -11.36 0.64
N ARG A 43 -13.16 -10.64 0.53
CA ARG A 43 -14.49 -11.24 0.42
C ARG A 43 -14.60 -12.15 -0.80
N GLY A 44 -14.04 -11.73 -1.94
CA GLY A 44 -13.99 -12.53 -3.15
C GLY A 44 -13.22 -13.84 -2.95
N ILE A 45 -12.05 -13.78 -2.32
CA ILE A 45 -11.21 -14.95 -2.01
C ILE A 45 -11.97 -15.93 -1.09
N VAL A 46 -12.59 -15.41 -0.02
CA VAL A 46 -13.36 -16.24 0.92
C VAL A 46 -14.55 -16.90 0.22
N ALA A 47 -15.28 -16.16 -0.61
CA ALA A 47 -16.41 -16.70 -1.37
C ALA A 47 -15.98 -17.79 -2.37
N ALA A 48 -14.84 -17.59 -3.06
CA ALA A 48 -14.28 -18.59 -3.96
C ALA A 48 -13.86 -19.86 -3.21
N ALA A 49 -13.17 -19.69 -2.07
CA ALA A 49 -12.76 -20.80 -1.22
C ALA A 49 -13.97 -21.58 -0.68
N ALA A 50 -15.03 -20.90 -0.24
CA ALA A 50 -16.25 -21.53 0.23
C ALA A 50 -16.93 -22.36 -0.87
N LYS A 51 -17.02 -21.82 -2.10
CA LYS A 51 -17.56 -22.56 -3.26
C LYS A 51 -16.73 -23.80 -3.59
N SER A 52 -15.40 -23.71 -3.53
CA SER A 52 -14.52 -24.86 -3.80
C SER A 52 -14.57 -25.95 -2.72
N ARG A 53 -15.08 -25.64 -1.53
CA ARG A 53 -15.11 -26.55 -0.37
C ARG A 53 -16.48 -27.17 -0.12
N ALA A 54 -17.49 -26.84 -0.93
CA ALA A 54 -18.79 -27.51 -0.87
C ALA A 54 -18.63 -28.98 -1.31
N PRO A 55 -19.06 -29.97 -0.50
CA PRO A 55 -19.10 -31.36 -0.94
C PRO A 55 -20.10 -31.47 -2.10
N ALA A 56 -19.75 -32.30 -3.09
CA ALA A 56 -20.58 -32.61 -4.27
C ALA A 56 -21.95 -33.20 -3.87
#